data_AF-A0A918QK79-F1
#
_entry.id   AF-A0A918QK79-F1
#
_cell.length_a   1.000
_cell.length_b   1.000
_cell.length_c   1.000
_cell.angle_alpha   90.00
_cell.angle_beta   90.00
_cell.angle_gamma   90.00
#
_symmetry.space_group_name_H-M   'P 1'
#
loop_
_entity.id
_entity.type
_entity.pdbx_description
1 polymer ?
#
loop_
_entity_poly.entity_id
_entity_poly.type
_entity_poly.pdbx_seq_one_letter_code
_entity_poly.pdbx_strand_id
1 'polypeptide(L)'
;MVSRISPGSGSRLCYGAERRPGRGGCESVRSRSAKPSPRQRVLASLVAMSQEQSPVSLPSYDQLIDELRILRRIGLAGLRGADFPALRAAALAGGFSAGPDSVPAGIEALLGEAVRRLGEKDLLGRAAAHAFGLLPDRRGDPAYERRKAAAGVYGVTPERFRKHQEPQVVQQLAEAVLAVLRNPVREPAPAFTGQNRGGGLRTAGLEPPLRVERVPVDASTSFTLHVSPIELLRDIDILVSSENVYLEMSKTFRPTVSGSLRLAAAVRDPAGEIVDDVLVRELGDWLRANGRPGLPVRSGTVVPTSPGALAARGVRRIYHAAVATPYEDTYRVGPESIARAVASCFALAREEEAREGRRLSSLCFPLLGAGRGGLTPVVSATWLRWAIRDELARDPDRQVHMVVRDREMARAVGAL
;
A
#
# COMPACT_ATOMS: atom_id res chain seq x y z
N MET A 1 9.06 61.87 29.48
CA MET A 1 10.09 60.87 29.84
C MET A 1 10.65 60.32 28.53
N VAL A 2 11.78 60.78 27.98
CA VAL A 2 13.18 60.64 28.47
C VAL A 2 13.47 59.16 28.75
N SER A 3 14.43 58.40 28.20
CA SER A 3 15.65 58.58 27.39
C SER A 3 15.97 57.18 26.80
N ARG A 4 16.50 56.97 25.59
CA ARG A 4 17.87 57.19 25.07
C ARG A 4 18.86 56.06 25.42
N ILE A 5 19.67 55.68 24.41
CA ILE A 5 21.10 55.21 24.44
C ILE A 5 21.38 53.77 23.97
N SER A 6 22.13 53.69 22.86
CA SER A 6 22.89 52.55 22.30
C SER A 6 24.27 52.39 23.00
N PRO A 7 25.36 51.97 22.33
CA PRO A 7 25.93 50.62 22.23
C PRO A 7 27.33 50.50 22.92
N GLY A 8 27.94 49.31 22.88
CA GLY A 8 29.39 49.11 23.11
C GLY A 8 29.79 47.71 22.61
N SER A 9 30.67 47.50 21.63
CA SER A 9 32.08 47.89 21.42
C SER A 9 33.08 47.02 22.18
N GLY A 10 34.00 46.40 21.43
CA GLY A 10 35.27 45.83 21.92
C GLY A 10 35.41 44.33 21.67
N SER A 11 36.50 43.74 21.20
CA SER A 11 37.72 44.17 20.49
C SER A 11 38.62 42.92 20.38
N ARG A 12 39.24 42.74 19.20
CA ARG A 12 40.62 42.25 18.92
C ARG A 12 41.26 41.11 19.74
N LEU A 13 41.83 40.14 19.01
CA LEU A 13 43.26 39.71 19.00
C LEU A 13 43.36 38.55 17.98
N CYS A 14 43.93 38.69 16.78
CA CYS A 14 45.36 38.76 16.42
C CYS A 14 46.20 37.58 16.96
N TYR A 15 46.54 36.64 16.07
CA TYR A 15 47.87 35.99 16.03
C TYR A 15 48.20 35.66 14.56
N GLY A 16 49.22 36.34 14.03
CA GLY A 16 50.02 35.87 12.89
C GLY A 16 50.98 34.75 13.37
N ALA A 17 51.92 34.22 12.59
CA ALA A 17 52.43 34.51 11.27
C ALA A 17 53.29 33.30 10.83
N GLU A 18 53.38 33.09 9.51
CA GLU A 18 54.58 32.73 8.74
C GLU A 18 55.57 31.64 9.23
N ARG A 19 55.91 30.68 8.35
CA ARG A 19 57.15 30.68 7.53
C ARG A 19 57.36 29.34 6.78
N ARG A 20 57.52 29.42 5.46
CA ARG A 20 58.29 28.48 4.59
C ARG A 20 59.79 28.89 4.65
N PRO A 21 60.75 28.33 3.87
CA PRO A 21 60.92 27.02 3.21
C PRO A 21 62.30 26.38 3.52
N GLY A 22 62.60 25.17 3.00
CA GLY A 22 63.96 24.62 2.99
C GLY A 22 64.14 23.49 1.97
N ARG A 23 65.06 23.69 1.02
CA ARG A 23 65.43 22.80 -0.09
C ARG A 23 66.55 21.81 0.29
N GLY A 24 66.69 20.77 -0.54
CA GLY A 24 67.92 19.99 -0.75
C GLY A 24 67.74 18.53 -0.32
N GLY A 25 68.12 17.50 -1.06
CA GLY A 25 68.86 17.35 -2.32
C GLY A 25 69.10 15.84 -2.50
N CYS A 26 69.34 15.42 -3.74
CA CYS A 26 69.56 14.05 -4.20
C CYS A 26 70.46 13.18 -3.31
N GLU A 27 70.11 11.89 -3.18
CA GLU A 27 71.04 10.84 -3.60
C GLU A 27 70.33 9.51 -3.92
N SER A 28 70.75 8.95 -5.04
CA SER A 28 70.25 7.75 -5.68
C SER A 28 70.89 6.50 -5.08
N VAL A 29 70.07 5.57 -4.58
CA VAL A 29 70.45 4.16 -4.47
C VAL A 29 69.45 3.35 -5.28
N ARG A 30 69.87 2.92 -6.47
CA ARG A 30 69.19 1.93 -7.30
C ARG A 30 69.25 0.58 -6.59
N SER A 31 68.27 0.29 -5.74
CA SER A 31 67.98 -1.09 -5.35
C SER A 31 67.18 -1.74 -6.49
N ARG A 32 67.78 -2.77 -7.11
CA ARG A 32 67.11 -3.61 -8.10
C ARG A 32 65.97 -4.34 -7.38
N SER A 33 64.75 -3.83 -7.51
CA SER A 33 63.54 -4.56 -7.13
C SER A 33 63.46 -5.83 -7.98
N ALA A 34 63.79 -6.97 -7.37
CA ALA A 34 63.57 -8.27 -7.97
C ALA A 34 62.10 -8.36 -8.42
N LYS A 35 61.89 -8.64 -9.72
CA LYS A 35 60.54 -8.85 -10.24
C LYS A 35 59.90 -9.97 -9.43
N PRO A 36 58.73 -9.75 -8.81
CA PRO A 36 58.09 -10.75 -7.97
C PRO A 36 57.87 -12.01 -8.81
N SER A 37 58.20 -13.16 -8.20
CA SER A 37 58.01 -14.46 -8.82
C SER A 37 56.53 -14.64 -9.21
N PRO A 38 56.19 -15.54 -10.15
CA PRO A 38 54.81 -15.75 -10.57
C PRO A 38 53.87 -16.01 -9.38
N ARG A 39 54.35 -16.69 -8.34
CA ARG A 39 53.60 -16.90 -7.08
C ARG A 39 53.43 -15.63 -6.24
N GLN A 40 54.43 -14.75 -6.19
CA GLN A 40 54.33 -13.45 -5.49
C GLN A 40 53.46 -12.43 -6.23
N ARG A 41 53.35 -12.49 -7.57
CA ARG A 41 52.35 -11.71 -8.31
C ARG A 41 50.94 -12.22 -8.10
N VAL A 42 50.77 -13.54 -8.00
CA VAL A 42 49.48 -14.13 -7.67
C VAL A 42 49.07 -13.80 -6.23
N LEU A 43 49.99 -13.82 -5.27
CA LEU A 43 49.72 -13.39 -3.88
C LEU A 43 49.54 -11.87 -3.73
N ALA A 44 50.33 -11.03 -4.41
CA ALA A 44 50.13 -9.59 -4.40
C ALA A 44 48.85 -9.17 -5.15
N SER A 45 48.45 -9.90 -6.19
CA SER A 45 47.15 -9.70 -6.85
C SER A 45 46.00 -10.24 -5.99
N LEU A 46 46.18 -11.32 -5.23
CA LEU A 46 45.17 -11.82 -4.28
C LEU A 46 45.00 -10.90 -3.06
N VAL A 47 46.07 -10.24 -2.61
CA VAL A 47 46.03 -9.24 -1.53
C VAL A 47 45.53 -7.88 -2.03
N ALA A 48 45.87 -7.46 -3.27
CA ALA A 48 45.33 -6.25 -3.89
C ALA A 48 43.88 -6.39 -4.37
N MET A 49 43.40 -7.60 -4.64
CA MET A 49 41.96 -7.85 -4.90
C MET A 49 41.13 -8.03 -3.63
N SER A 50 41.75 -7.95 -2.44
CA SER A 50 41.08 -8.09 -1.13
C SER A 50 41.09 -6.81 -0.28
N GLN A 51 41.53 -5.67 -0.84
CA GLN A 51 41.67 -4.39 -0.11
C GLN A 51 41.28 -3.21 -1.00
N GLU A 52 39.98 -3.05 -1.27
CA GLU A 52 39.34 -1.73 -1.43
C GLU A 52 37.82 -1.78 -1.19
N GLN A 53 37.33 -2.76 -0.42
CA GLN A 53 36.03 -2.59 0.25
C GLN A 53 36.28 -1.71 1.47
N SER A 54 36.36 -0.40 1.23
CA SER A 54 36.12 0.57 2.30
C SER A 54 34.82 0.16 3.00
N PRO A 55 34.76 0.15 4.34
CA PRO A 55 33.52 -0.14 5.03
C PRO A 55 32.46 0.79 4.45
N VAL A 56 31.37 0.24 3.91
CA VAL A 56 30.29 1.02 3.30
C VAL A 56 29.74 1.92 4.40
N SER A 57 30.27 3.13 4.48
CA SER A 57 29.84 4.11 5.46
C SER A 57 28.43 4.52 5.07
N LEU A 58 27.51 4.42 6.01
CA LEU A 58 26.13 4.80 5.77
C LEU A 58 26.11 6.30 5.38
N PRO A 59 25.38 6.66 4.32
CA PRO A 59 25.30 8.05 3.89
C PRO A 59 24.65 8.91 4.97
N SER A 60 25.07 10.17 5.06
CA SER A 60 24.43 11.14 5.94
C SER A 60 23.07 11.59 5.35
N TYR A 61 22.21 12.13 6.21
CA TYR A 61 20.95 12.72 5.78
C TYR A 61 21.15 13.81 4.72
N ASP A 62 22.08 14.74 4.95
CA ASP A 62 22.32 15.86 4.02
C ASP A 62 22.81 15.39 2.65
N GLN A 63 23.66 14.36 2.61
CA GLN A 63 24.12 13.74 1.36
C GLN A 63 22.95 13.15 0.57
N LEU A 64 22.00 12.49 1.24
CA LEU A 64 20.80 11.95 0.60
C LEU A 64 19.88 13.07 0.08
N ILE A 65 19.70 14.16 0.82
CA ILE A 65 18.88 15.30 0.40
C ILE A 65 19.41 15.90 -0.90
N ASP A 66 20.71 16.14 -0.99
CA ASP A 66 21.31 16.76 -2.16
C ASP A 66 21.18 15.89 -3.41
N GLU A 67 21.44 14.59 -3.27
CA GLU A 67 21.28 13.63 -4.35
C GLU A 67 19.82 13.45 -4.77
N LEU A 68 18.88 13.39 -3.83
CA LEU A 68 17.45 13.31 -4.12
C LEU A 68 16.95 14.57 -4.86
N ARG A 69 17.48 15.76 -4.55
CA ARG A 69 17.16 16.99 -5.30
C ARG A 69 17.66 16.96 -6.75
N ILE A 70 18.83 16.35 -6.98
CA ILE A 70 19.36 16.16 -8.33
C ILE A 70 18.52 15.13 -9.08
N LEU A 71 18.28 13.96 -8.46
CA LEU A 71 17.49 12.88 -9.03
C LEU A 71 16.06 13.32 -9.37
N ARG A 72 15.44 14.11 -8.50
CA ARG A 72 14.10 14.66 -8.72
C ARG A 72 14.04 15.53 -9.99
N ARG A 73 15.12 16.26 -10.32
CA ARG A 73 15.22 17.08 -11.53
C ARG A 73 15.45 16.22 -12.78
N ILE A 74 16.42 15.31 -12.76
CA ILE A 74 16.79 14.53 -13.95
C ILE A 74 15.87 13.32 -14.20
N GLY A 75 15.22 12.80 -13.16
CA GLY A 75 14.36 11.61 -13.19
C GLY A 75 15.12 10.28 -13.16
N LEU A 76 14.40 9.18 -12.96
CA LEU A 76 14.98 7.82 -12.88
C LEU A 76 15.68 7.40 -14.19
N ALA A 77 15.19 7.86 -15.34
CA ALA A 77 15.85 7.64 -16.62
C ALA A 77 17.28 8.23 -16.68
N GLY A 78 17.55 9.26 -15.87
CA GLY A 78 18.85 9.91 -15.75
C GLY A 78 19.85 9.21 -14.82
N LEU A 79 19.46 8.14 -14.11
CA LEU A 79 20.33 7.44 -13.14
C LEU A 79 21.62 6.88 -13.77
N ARG A 80 21.64 6.64 -15.08
CA ARG A 80 22.84 6.16 -15.79
C ARG A 80 23.77 7.28 -16.25
N GLY A 81 23.29 8.52 -16.27
CA GLY A 81 24.02 9.69 -16.79
C GLY A 81 24.57 10.63 -15.73
N ALA A 82 24.30 10.37 -14.45
CA ALA A 82 24.80 11.16 -13.32
C ALA A 82 25.23 10.22 -12.18
N ASP A 83 26.19 10.66 -11.37
CA ASP A 83 26.68 9.89 -10.23
C ASP A 83 25.90 10.22 -8.96
N PHE A 84 25.62 9.18 -8.17
CA PHE A 84 24.83 9.23 -6.94
C PHE A 84 25.50 8.38 -5.86
N PRO A 85 26.69 8.78 -5.38
CA PRO A 85 27.49 7.97 -4.45
C PRO A 85 26.77 7.64 -3.15
N ALA A 86 25.98 8.56 -2.58
CA ALA A 86 25.24 8.34 -1.34
C ALA A 86 24.06 7.37 -1.55
N LEU A 87 23.27 7.53 -2.61
CA LEU A 87 22.20 6.58 -2.95
C LEU A 87 22.75 5.21 -3.37
N ARG A 88 23.90 5.17 -4.05
CA ARG A 88 24.62 3.93 -4.36
C ARG A 88 25.06 3.22 -3.08
N ALA A 89 25.69 3.94 -2.15
CA ALA A 89 26.09 3.39 -0.86
C ALA A 89 24.88 2.88 -0.06
N ALA A 90 23.77 3.63 -0.05
CA ALA A 90 22.52 3.19 0.57
C ALA A 90 21.97 1.91 -0.08
N ALA A 91 21.91 1.85 -1.42
CA ALA A 91 21.39 0.68 -2.12
C ALA A 91 22.24 -0.58 -1.86
N LEU A 92 23.57 -0.43 -1.78
CA LEU A 92 24.48 -1.51 -1.40
C LEU A 92 24.30 -1.92 0.07
N ALA A 93 24.29 -0.95 0.99
CA ALA A 93 24.12 -1.21 2.43
C ALA A 93 22.76 -1.85 2.76
N GLY A 94 21.71 -1.48 2.03
CA GLY A 94 20.36 -2.03 2.17
C GLY A 94 20.13 -3.36 1.43
N GLY A 95 21.13 -3.88 0.70
CA GLY A 95 21.01 -5.13 -0.05
C GLY A 95 20.18 -5.04 -1.34
N PHE A 96 19.88 -3.83 -1.83
CA PHE A 96 19.11 -3.61 -3.07
C PHE A 96 19.97 -3.72 -4.34
N SER A 97 21.29 -3.77 -4.20
CA SER A 97 22.21 -3.91 -5.33
C SER A 97 23.27 -4.98 -5.02
N ALA A 98 23.45 -5.92 -5.95
CA ALA A 98 24.44 -7.00 -5.84
C ALA A 98 25.82 -6.63 -6.42
N GLY A 99 25.93 -5.51 -7.13
CA GLY A 99 27.20 -5.03 -7.71
C GLY A 99 27.06 -3.74 -8.53
N PRO A 100 28.12 -3.25 -9.18
CA PRO A 100 28.13 -1.96 -9.89
C PRO A 100 27.10 -1.85 -11.02
N ASP A 101 26.82 -2.94 -11.73
CA ASP A 101 25.90 -2.99 -12.87
C ASP A 101 24.42 -2.97 -12.47
N SER A 102 24.10 -3.36 -11.22
CA SER A 102 22.73 -3.33 -10.69
C SER A 102 22.40 -2.02 -9.98
N VAL A 103 23.33 -1.08 -9.85
CA VAL A 103 23.15 0.11 -9.00
C VAL A 103 21.94 0.97 -9.41
N PRO A 104 21.69 1.29 -10.70
CA PRO A 104 20.51 2.08 -11.06
C PRO A 104 19.19 1.40 -10.66
N ALA A 105 19.09 0.08 -10.87
CA ALA A 105 17.92 -0.70 -10.48
C ALA A 105 17.80 -0.83 -8.94
N GLY A 106 18.94 -0.95 -8.25
CA GLY A 106 18.98 -1.01 -6.79
C GLY A 106 18.60 0.32 -6.12
N ILE A 107 19.00 1.45 -6.69
CA ILE A 107 18.55 2.78 -6.24
C ILE A 107 17.03 2.92 -6.46
N GLU A 108 16.52 2.51 -7.63
CA GLU A 108 15.08 2.53 -7.91
C GLU A 108 14.30 1.66 -6.92
N ALA A 109 14.79 0.45 -6.62
CA ALA A 109 14.19 -0.46 -5.63
C ALA A 109 14.24 0.09 -4.19
N LEU A 110 15.37 0.68 -3.79
CA LEU A 110 15.52 1.34 -2.50
C LEU A 110 14.53 2.49 -2.32
N LEU A 111 14.39 3.35 -3.34
CA LEU A 111 13.45 4.47 -3.31
C LEU A 111 12.00 3.99 -3.32
N GLY A 112 11.68 2.91 -4.04
CA GLY A 112 10.37 2.26 -3.98
C GLY A 112 10.03 1.75 -2.58
N GLU A 113 10.98 1.10 -1.89
CA GLU A 113 10.84 0.69 -0.49
C GLU A 113 10.65 1.90 0.44
N ALA A 114 11.48 2.92 0.31
CA ALA A 114 11.38 4.12 1.14
C ALA A 114 10.03 4.83 0.95
N VAL A 115 9.54 4.94 -0.28
CA VAL A 115 8.21 5.48 -0.59
C VAL A 115 7.09 4.62 0.01
N ARG A 116 7.20 3.28 -0.05
CA ARG A 116 6.20 2.40 0.57
C ARG A 116 6.15 2.58 2.08
N ARG A 117 7.29 2.83 2.74
CA ARG A 117 7.34 3.14 4.19
C ARG A 117 6.74 4.49 4.54
N LEU A 118 6.86 5.48 3.66
CA LEU A 118 6.12 6.75 3.79
C LEU A 118 4.60 6.56 3.62
N GLY A 119 4.16 5.38 3.20
CA GLY A 119 2.76 5.04 3.02
C GLY A 119 2.31 5.27 1.59
N GLU A 120 2.06 4.19 0.86
CA GLU A 120 1.55 4.24 -0.53
C GLU A 120 0.16 4.91 -0.64
N LYS A 121 -0.52 5.09 0.50
CA LYS A 121 -1.83 5.75 0.61
C LYS A 121 -1.75 7.16 1.21
N ASP A 122 -0.64 7.51 1.85
CA ASP A 122 -0.42 8.86 2.41
C ASP A 122 -0.11 9.85 1.29
N LEU A 123 -0.50 11.12 1.47
CA LEU A 123 -0.22 12.21 0.53
C LEU A 123 1.28 12.34 0.29
N LEU A 124 2.08 12.15 1.34
CA LEU A 124 3.54 12.23 1.30
C LEU A 124 4.16 11.12 0.44
N GLY A 125 3.81 9.86 0.69
CA GLY A 125 4.30 8.73 -0.09
C GLY A 125 3.83 8.76 -1.55
N ARG A 126 2.57 9.14 -1.80
CA ARG A 126 2.04 9.30 -3.17
C ARG A 126 2.73 10.44 -3.91
N ALA A 127 2.90 11.59 -3.27
CA ALA A 127 3.59 12.73 -3.87
C ALA A 127 5.06 12.41 -4.14
N ALA A 128 5.72 11.65 -3.26
CA ALA A 128 7.07 11.12 -3.50
C ALA A 128 7.09 10.19 -4.74
N ALA A 129 6.16 9.23 -4.82
CA ALA A 129 6.06 8.33 -5.96
C ALA A 129 5.92 9.08 -7.30
N HIS A 130 5.07 10.11 -7.34
CA HIS A 130 4.89 10.97 -8.51
C HIS A 130 6.11 11.86 -8.80
N ALA A 131 6.67 12.51 -7.78
CA ALA A 131 7.78 13.46 -7.95
C ALA A 131 9.04 12.79 -8.50
N PHE A 132 9.29 11.54 -8.10
CA PHE A 132 10.43 10.75 -8.52
C PHE A 132 10.13 9.81 -9.70
N GLY A 133 8.87 9.66 -10.11
CA GLY A 133 8.51 8.84 -11.27
C GLY A 133 8.57 7.33 -11.01
N LEU A 134 8.33 6.92 -9.75
CA LEU A 134 8.37 5.53 -9.28
C LEU A 134 7.09 4.73 -9.63
N LEU A 135 6.09 5.39 -10.21
CA LEU A 135 4.86 4.73 -10.66
C LEU A 135 5.05 4.07 -12.04
N PRO A 136 4.33 2.96 -12.31
CA PRO A 136 4.30 2.35 -13.63
C PRO A 136 3.98 3.38 -14.72
N ASP A 137 4.67 3.29 -15.85
CA ASP A 137 4.50 4.14 -17.04
C ASP A 137 4.81 5.64 -16.85
N ARG A 138 5.35 6.04 -15.70
CA ARG A 138 5.70 7.44 -15.36
C ARG A 138 7.20 7.70 -15.26
N ARG A 139 8.01 6.66 -15.52
CA ARG A 139 9.47 6.68 -15.44
C ARG A 139 10.11 7.72 -16.36
N GLY A 140 9.52 7.92 -17.55
CA GLY A 140 10.01 8.82 -18.59
C GLY A 140 9.40 10.23 -18.56
N ASP A 141 8.42 10.49 -17.67
CA ASP A 141 7.74 11.77 -17.63
C ASP A 141 8.74 12.91 -17.37
N PRO A 142 8.68 14.05 -18.08
CA PRO A 142 9.54 15.19 -17.80
C PRO A 142 9.36 15.71 -16.36
N ALA A 143 10.39 16.39 -15.83
CA ALA A 143 10.39 16.89 -14.46
C ALA A 143 9.16 17.74 -14.13
N TYR A 144 8.73 18.58 -15.08
CA TYR A 144 7.54 19.42 -14.91
C TYR A 144 6.25 18.59 -14.72
N GLU A 145 6.01 17.57 -15.54
CA GLU A 145 4.82 16.72 -15.45
C GLU A 145 4.81 15.88 -14.16
N ARG A 146 5.97 15.37 -13.74
CA ARG A 146 6.10 14.71 -12.42
C ARG A 146 5.75 15.66 -11.27
N ARG A 147 6.20 16.92 -11.33
CA ARG A 147 5.84 17.95 -10.33
C ARG A 147 4.35 18.21 -10.33
N LYS A 148 3.76 18.36 -11.51
CA LYS A 148 2.33 18.64 -11.67
C LYS A 148 1.49 17.49 -11.11
N ALA A 149 1.87 16.25 -11.38
CA ALA A 149 1.22 15.08 -10.82
C ALA A 149 1.35 15.02 -9.29
N ALA A 150 2.54 15.29 -8.74
CA ALA A 150 2.76 15.33 -7.29
C ALA A 150 2.00 16.48 -6.60
N ALA A 151 1.94 17.66 -7.23
CA ALA A 151 1.14 18.78 -6.76
C ALA A 151 -0.36 18.47 -6.76
N GLY A 152 -0.82 17.70 -7.76
CA GLY A 152 -2.18 17.18 -7.84
C GLY A 152 -2.56 16.26 -6.67
N VAL A 153 -1.60 15.56 -6.05
CA VAL A 153 -1.85 14.76 -4.84
C VAL A 153 -2.29 15.66 -3.68
N TYR A 154 -1.65 16.82 -3.51
CA TYR A 154 -1.97 17.78 -2.46
C TYR A 154 -3.11 18.76 -2.83
N GLY A 155 -3.63 18.70 -4.06
CA GLY A 155 -4.62 19.66 -4.55
C GLY A 155 -4.08 21.10 -4.66
N VAL A 156 -2.77 21.26 -4.90
CA VAL A 156 -2.11 22.57 -5.00
C VAL A 156 -1.52 22.80 -6.38
N THR A 157 -1.17 24.06 -6.70
CA THR A 157 -0.49 24.38 -7.94
C THR A 157 0.96 23.84 -7.94
N PRO A 158 1.55 23.53 -9.12
CA PRO A 158 2.93 23.06 -9.20
C PRO A 158 3.94 24.03 -8.57
N GLU A 159 3.68 25.34 -8.65
CA GLU A 159 4.54 26.37 -8.07
C GLU A 159 4.42 26.43 -6.54
N ARG A 160 3.21 26.25 -5.99
CA ARG A 160 3.03 26.13 -4.53
C ARG A 160 3.69 24.86 -4.00
N PHE A 161 3.49 23.74 -4.69
CA PHE A 161 4.13 22.47 -4.37
C PHE A 161 5.66 22.61 -4.31
N ARG A 162 6.27 23.20 -5.35
CA ARG A 162 7.71 23.44 -5.43
C ARG A 162 8.25 24.19 -4.20
N LYS A 163 7.52 25.19 -3.70
CA LYS A 163 7.97 26.07 -2.62
C LYS A 163 7.79 25.48 -1.22
N HIS A 164 6.73 24.71 -1.00
CA HIS A 164 6.34 24.30 0.35
C HIS A 164 6.36 22.78 0.57
N GLN A 165 5.80 21.99 -0.35
CA GLN A 165 5.65 20.53 -0.19
C GLN A 165 6.84 19.74 -0.75
N GLU A 166 7.42 20.17 -1.87
CA GLU A 166 8.54 19.48 -2.51
C GLU A 166 9.77 19.34 -1.59
N PRO A 167 10.18 20.37 -0.81
CA PRO A 167 11.26 20.22 0.16
C PRO A 167 10.94 19.19 1.24
N GLN A 168 9.70 19.17 1.74
CA GLN A 168 9.23 18.23 2.76
C GLN A 168 9.21 16.79 2.24
N VAL A 169 8.72 16.58 1.00
CA VAL A 169 8.73 15.27 0.32
C VAL A 169 10.16 14.73 0.20
N VAL A 170 11.12 15.57 -0.18
CA VAL A 170 12.53 15.16 -0.29
C VAL A 170 13.12 14.84 1.09
N GLN A 171 12.84 15.66 2.10
CA GLN A 171 13.28 15.47 3.49
C GLN A 171 12.80 14.15 4.07
N GLN A 172 11.51 13.90 3.97
CA GLN A 172 10.90 12.69 4.51
C GLN A 172 11.33 11.44 3.73
N LEU A 173 11.56 11.54 2.42
CA LEU A 173 12.10 10.42 1.65
C LEU A 173 13.53 10.06 2.06
N ALA A 174 14.38 11.04 2.37
CA ALA A 174 15.72 10.77 2.90
C ALA A 174 15.67 10.08 4.28
N GLU A 175 14.79 10.53 5.18
CA GLU A 175 14.53 9.88 6.47
C GLU A 175 14.05 8.43 6.29
N ALA A 176 13.12 8.20 5.35
CA ALA A 176 12.63 6.87 5.05
C ALA A 176 13.74 5.96 4.50
N VAL A 177 14.61 6.46 3.62
CA VAL A 177 15.79 5.71 3.14
C VAL A 177 16.67 5.29 4.32
N LEU A 178 17.00 6.21 5.24
CA LEU A 178 17.80 5.86 6.43
C LEU A 178 17.08 4.85 7.33
N ALA A 179 15.76 4.94 7.47
CA ALA A 179 14.97 3.97 8.21
C ALA A 179 15.00 2.57 7.56
N VAL A 180 15.02 2.49 6.23
CA VAL A 180 15.21 1.24 5.47
C VAL A 180 16.55 0.60 5.82
N LEU A 181 17.62 1.39 5.88
CA LEU A 181 18.96 0.90 6.21
C LEU A 181 19.09 0.43 7.67
N ARG A 182 18.35 1.04 8.60
CA ARG A 182 18.35 0.65 10.03
C ARG A 182 17.60 -0.64 10.32
N ASN A 183 16.56 -0.93 9.55
CA ASN A 183 15.76 -2.14 9.65
C ASN A 183 15.65 -2.81 8.27
N PRO A 184 16.74 -3.42 7.76
CA PRO A 184 16.69 -4.10 6.48
C PRO A 184 15.72 -5.28 6.60
N VAL A 185 14.64 -5.27 5.82
CA VAL A 185 13.78 -6.44 5.66
C VAL A 185 14.64 -7.50 4.97
N ARG A 186 15.17 -8.44 5.75
CA ARG A 186 16.04 -9.50 5.25
C ARG A 186 15.18 -10.63 4.68
N GLU A 187 14.61 -10.41 3.50
CA GLU A 187 14.18 -11.54 2.68
C GLU A 187 15.43 -12.18 2.03
N PRO A 188 15.59 -13.52 2.08
CA PRO A 188 16.72 -14.17 1.44
C PRO A 188 16.59 -14.02 -0.09
N ALA A 189 17.63 -13.46 -0.71
CA ALA A 189 17.71 -13.28 -2.15
C ALA A 189 17.56 -14.64 -2.88
N PRO A 190 16.71 -14.75 -3.92
CA PRO A 190 16.71 -15.92 -4.76
C PRO A 190 17.97 -15.91 -5.64
N ALA A 191 18.72 -17.00 -5.58
CA ALA A 191 19.86 -17.24 -6.46
C ALA A 191 19.38 -17.21 -7.92
N PHE A 192 19.95 -16.29 -8.70
CA PHE A 192 19.82 -16.27 -10.15
C PHE A 192 20.59 -17.47 -10.73
N THR A 193 19.86 -18.49 -11.17
CA THR A 193 20.28 -19.31 -12.32
C THR A 193 19.18 -19.22 -13.36
N GLY A 194 19.54 -18.63 -14.49
CA GLY A 194 18.59 -18.15 -15.49
C GLY A 194 17.87 -19.26 -16.24
N GLN A 195 16.67 -18.94 -16.70
CA GLN A 195 16.23 -19.18 -18.07
C GLN A 195 14.86 -18.51 -18.33
N ASN A 196 14.81 -17.71 -19.39
CA ASN A 196 13.68 -17.44 -20.28
C ASN A 196 12.30 -16.99 -19.74
N ARG A 197 11.94 -15.78 -20.23
CA ARG A 197 10.64 -15.35 -20.78
C ARG A 197 9.44 -15.18 -19.82
N GLY A 198 8.90 -13.96 -19.85
CA GLY A 198 7.51 -13.65 -19.51
C GLY A 198 7.36 -12.71 -18.33
N GLY A 199 6.70 -11.56 -18.55
CA GLY A 199 6.27 -10.68 -17.47
C GLY A 199 5.33 -11.45 -16.54
N GLY A 200 5.77 -11.66 -15.30
CA GLY A 200 4.95 -12.25 -14.26
C GLY A 200 3.99 -11.20 -13.70
N LEU A 201 2.72 -11.25 -14.14
CA LEU A 201 1.61 -10.86 -13.27
C LEU A 201 1.84 -11.51 -11.91
N ARG A 202 1.78 -10.75 -10.82
CA ARG A 202 1.69 -11.34 -9.48
C ARG A 202 0.47 -12.26 -9.48
N THR A 203 0.71 -13.57 -9.34
CA THR A 203 -0.28 -14.65 -9.41
C THR A 203 -1.14 -14.74 -8.14
N ALA A 204 -1.53 -13.60 -7.57
CA ALA A 204 -2.60 -13.54 -6.58
C ALA A 204 -3.94 -13.65 -7.32
N GLY A 205 -4.42 -14.89 -7.53
CA GLY A 205 -5.71 -15.17 -8.18
C GLY A 205 -5.68 -16.19 -9.33
N LEU A 206 -4.61 -16.99 -9.50
CA LEU A 206 -4.60 -18.10 -10.46
C LEU A 206 -5.03 -19.44 -9.89
N GLU A 207 -5.20 -19.54 -8.57
CA GLU A 207 -5.72 -20.76 -7.96
C GLU A 207 -7.24 -20.79 -8.09
N PRO A 208 -7.84 -21.94 -8.46
CA PRO A 208 -9.28 -22.06 -8.59
C PRO A 208 -9.97 -21.78 -7.24
N PRO A 209 -11.22 -21.28 -7.25
CA PRO A 209 -12.00 -21.09 -6.05
C PRO A 209 -11.97 -22.32 -5.15
N LEU A 210 -11.75 -22.11 -3.85
CA LEU A 210 -11.74 -23.17 -2.85
C LEU A 210 -12.91 -22.95 -1.89
N ARG A 211 -13.70 -24.00 -1.66
CA ARG A 211 -14.75 -24.03 -0.64
C ARG A 211 -14.27 -24.89 0.52
N VAL A 212 -14.27 -24.32 1.72
CA VAL A 212 -14.01 -25.03 2.97
C VAL A 212 -15.33 -25.14 3.71
N GLU A 213 -15.88 -26.35 3.79
CA GLU A 213 -17.14 -26.61 4.47
C GLU A 213 -16.95 -26.72 5.99
N ARG A 214 -18.01 -26.38 6.73
CA ARG A 214 -18.12 -26.57 8.19
C ARG A 214 -16.94 -26.00 8.98
N VAL A 215 -16.51 -24.79 8.67
CA VAL A 215 -15.54 -24.05 9.49
C VAL A 215 -16.20 -23.76 10.84
N PRO A 216 -15.63 -24.25 11.97
CA PRO A 216 -16.27 -24.13 13.26
C PRO A 216 -16.35 -22.66 13.72
N VAL A 217 -17.52 -22.29 14.23
CA VAL A 217 -17.75 -21.09 15.03
C VAL A 217 -17.56 -21.44 16.50
N ASP A 218 -18.15 -22.56 16.91
CA ASP A 218 -18.02 -23.19 18.22
C ASP A 218 -18.23 -24.72 18.09
N ALA A 219 -18.51 -25.41 19.19
CA ALA A 219 -18.68 -26.87 19.22
C ALA A 219 -19.91 -27.38 18.46
N SER A 220 -20.94 -26.54 18.24
CA SER A 220 -22.21 -26.94 17.64
C SER A 220 -22.53 -26.21 16.33
N THR A 221 -21.80 -25.14 16.03
CA THR A 221 -22.15 -24.18 14.98
C THR A 221 -20.99 -24.02 14.00
N SER A 222 -21.29 -23.98 12.70
CA SER A 222 -20.29 -23.81 11.65
C SER A 222 -20.77 -22.90 10.53
N PHE A 223 -19.84 -22.33 9.77
CA PHE A 223 -20.11 -21.63 8.52
C PHE A 223 -19.32 -22.25 7.37
N THR A 224 -19.69 -21.93 6.13
CA THR A 224 -18.89 -22.29 4.95
C THR A 224 -17.96 -21.13 4.59
N LEU A 225 -16.65 -21.38 4.45
CA LEU A 225 -15.73 -20.39 3.92
C LEU A 225 -15.53 -20.58 2.42
N HIS A 226 -15.65 -19.50 1.66
CA HIS A 226 -15.29 -19.43 0.26
C HIS A 226 -14.00 -18.62 0.09
N VAL A 227 -13.01 -19.22 -0.54
CA VAL A 227 -11.81 -18.53 -1.04
C VAL A 227 -12.07 -18.24 -2.52
N SER A 228 -12.71 -17.12 -2.79
CA SER A 228 -13.21 -16.74 -4.10
C SER A 228 -13.48 -15.24 -4.17
N PRO A 229 -13.42 -14.60 -5.35
CA PRO A 229 -14.14 -13.36 -5.58
C PRO A 229 -15.63 -13.53 -5.25
N ILE A 230 -16.21 -12.58 -4.53
CA ILE A 230 -17.59 -12.64 -4.03
C ILE A 230 -18.62 -12.61 -5.17
N GLU A 231 -18.29 -11.93 -6.28
CA GLU A 231 -19.11 -11.82 -7.48
C GLU A 231 -19.27 -13.14 -8.25
N LEU A 232 -18.47 -14.16 -7.92
CA LEU A 232 -18.53 -15.50 -8.53
C LEU A 232 -19.37 -16.49 -7.71
N LEU A 233 -19.79 -16.14 -6.50
CA LEU A 233 -20.61 -17.00 -5.67
C LEU A 233 -21.98 -17.25 -6.32
N ARG A 234 -22.53 -18.44 -6.07
CA ARG A 234 -23.81 -18.91 -6.60
C ARG A 234 -24.65 -19.52 -5.50
N ASP A 235 -25.96 -19.50 -5.70
CA ASP A 235 -26.96 -20.17 -4.85
C ASP A 235 -26.90 -19.71 -3.39
N ILE A 236 -26.58 -18.42 -3.19
CA ILE A 236 -26.62 -17.73 -1.90
C ILE A 236 -27.66 -16.61 -2.00
N ASP A 237 -28.65 -16.62 -1.13
CA ASP A 237 -29.78 -15.69 -1.18
C ASP A 237 -29.35 -14.23 -0.95
N ILE A 238 -28.46 -13.99 0.02
CA ILE A 238 -28.03 -12.65 0.41
C ILE A 238 -26.50 -12.54 0.36
N LEU A 239 -25.98 -11.59 -0.43
CA LEU A 239 -24.58 -11.18 -0.35
C LEU A 239 -24.46 -9.85 0.41
N VAL A 240 -23.54 -9.77 1.36
CA VAL A 240 -23.31 -8.56 2.14
C VAL A 240 -22.16 -7.76 1.51
N SER A 241 -22.41 -6.48 1.21
CA SER A 241 -21.37 -5.52 0.85
C SER A 241 -20.92 -4.71 2.06
N SER A 242 -19.62 -4.41 2.13
CA SER A 242 -19.06 -3.51 3.13
C SER A 242 -19.03 -2.09 2.58
N GLU A 243 -19.87 -1.22 3.13
CA GLU A 243 -20.00 0.17 2.70
C GLU A 243 -19.57 1.15 3.79
N ASN A 244 -19.33 2.40 3.36
CA ASN A 244 -19.13 3.49 4.29
C ASN A 244 -20.44 3.99 4.89
N VAL A 245 -20.36 4.82 5.93
CA VAL A 245 -21.55 5.37 6.61
C VAL A 245 -22.39 6.32 5.75
N TYR A 246 -21.91 6.74 4.58
CA TYR A 246 -22.71 7.48 3.61
C TYR A 246 -23.40 6.56 2.58
N LEU A 247 -23.19 5.24 2.69
CA LEU A 247 -23.65 4.22 1.73
C LEU A 247 -23.18 4.50 0.30
N GLU A 248 -22.04 5.17 0.14
CA GLU A 248 -21.45 5.45 -1.16
C GLU A 248 -20.64 4.24 -1.63
N MET A 249 -21.15 3.54 -2.64
CA MET A 249 -20.45 2.41 -3.22
C MET A 249 -19.12 2.80 -3.87
N SER A 250 -18.15 1.88 -3.79
CA SER A 250 -16.88 2.02 -4.47
C SER A 250 -17.03 2.15 -5.99
N LYS A 251 -16.02 2.74 -6.64
CA LYS A 251 -15.97 2.75 -8.11
C LYS A 251 -15.80 1.31 -8.61
N THR A 252 -16.45 0.97 -9.72
CA THR A 252 -16.49 -0.38 -10.30
C THR A 252 -15.13 -0.99 -10.64
N PHE A 253 -14.12 -0.16 -10.90
CA PHE A 253 -12.74 -0.62 -11.20
C PHE A 253 -11.85 -0.72 -9.95
N ARG A 254 -12.35 -0.38 -8.75
CA ARG A 254 -11.57 -0.50 -7.52
C ARG A 254 -11.62 -1.96 -7.05
N PRO A 255 -10.50 -2.53 -6.58
CA PRO A 255 -10.44 -3.90 -6.09
C PRO A 255 -11.02 -4.02 -4.67
N THR A 256 -12.31 -3.69 -4.51
CA THR A 256 -13.05 -3.75 -3.26
C THR A 256 -14.29 -4.64 -3.43
N VAL A 257 -14.80 -5.22 -2.35
CA VAL A 257 -16.05 -6.00 -2.38
C VAL A 257 -17.20 -5.17 -2.96
N SER A 258 -17.34 -3.92 -2.48
CA SER A 258 -18.33 -2.96 -2.98
C SER A 258 -18.21 -2.71 -4.49
N GLY A 259 -16.99 -2.47 -4.99
CA GLY A 259 -16.75 -2.24 -6.42
C GLY A 259 -17.04 -3.47 -7.28
N SER A 260 -16.62 -4.65 -6.83
CA SER A 260 -16.90 -5.94 -7.48
C SER A 260 -18.40 -6.23 -7.55
N LEU A 261 -19.13 -6.09 -6.43
CA LEU A 261 -20.58 -6.33 -6.40
C LEU A 261 -21.33 -5.32 -7.27
N ARG A 262 -20.97 -4.03 -7.23
CA ARG A 262 -21.54 -3.00 -8.10
C ARG A 262 -21.39 -3.35 -9.58
N LEU A 263 -20.18 -3.74 -10.00
CA LEU A 263 -19.91 -4.11 -11.38
C LEU A 263 -20.66 -5.38 -11.81
N ALA A 264 -20.77 -6.35 -10.90
CA ALA A 264 -21.39 -7.65 -11.18
C ALA A 264 -22.92 -7.63 -11.15
N ALA A 265 -23.52 -6.73 -10.36
CA ALA A 265 -24.96 -6.53 -10.29
C ALA A 265 -25.49 -5.60 -11.40
N ALA A 266 -24.61 -4.82 -12.05
CA ALA A 266 -25.01 -3.95 -13.15
C ALA A 266 -25.67 -4.71 -14.30
N VAL A 267 -26.80 -4.20 -14.80
CA VAL A 267 -27.47 -4.75 -15.99
C VAL A 267 -26.76 -4.22 -17.22
N ARG A 268 -26.55 -5.13 -18.19
CA ARG A 268 -25.86 -4.83 -19.43
C ARG A 268 -26.73 -5.07 -20.63
N ASP A 269 -26.51 -4.29 -21.68
CA ASP A 269 -27.07 -4.56 -22.99
C ASP A 269 -26.31 -5.72 -23.70
N PRO A 270 -26.76 -6.17 -24.88
CA PRO A 270 -26.05 -7.19 -25.65
C PRO A 270 -24.64 -6.80 -26.10
N ALA A 271 -24.32 -5.51 -26.17
CA ALA A 271 -22.96 -5.02 -26.48
C ALA A 271 -22.03 -5.09 -25.24
N GLY A 272 -22.59 -5.34 -24.06
CA GLY A 272 -21.87 -5.44 -22.80
C GLY A 272 -21.78 -4.12 -22.04
N GLU A 273 -22.41 -3.05 -22.53
CA GLU A 273 -22.42 -1.74 -21.89
C GLU A 273 -23.36 -1.74 -20.69
N ILE A 274 -22.98 -1.02 -19.62
CA ILE A 274 -23.84 -0.90 -18.42
C ILE A 274 -24.99 0.04 -18.74
N VAL A 275 -26.21 -0.50 -18.73
CA VAL A 275 -27.45 0.27 -18.93
C VAL A 275 -28.15 0.63 -17.62
N ASP A 276 -27.90 -0.14 -16.56
CA ASP A 276 -28.42 0.17 -15.22
C ASP A 276 -27.41 -0.22 -14.14
N ASP A 277 -27.01 0.75 -13.34
CA ASP A 277 -26.24 0.58 -12.11
C ASP A 277 -27.21 0.40 -10.94
N VAL A 278 -27.84 -0.78 -10.92
CA VAL A 278 -28.97 -1.13 -10.04
C VAL A 278 -28.71 -0.77 -8.58
N LEU A 279 -27.55 -1.16 -8.05
CA LEU A 279 -27.23 -0.99 -6.64
C LEU A 279 -27.10 0.49 -6.27
N VAL A 280 -26.43 1.30 -7.10
CA VAL A 280 -26.28 2.74 -6.84
C VAL A 280 -27.61 3.47 -6.97
N ARG A 281 -28.41 3.13 -7.98
CA ARG A 281 -29.73 3.73 -8.18
C ARG A 281 -30.63 3.47 -6.98
N GLU A 282 -30.76 2.21 -6.56
CA GLU A 282 -31.62 1.80 -5.45
C GLU A 282 -31.12 2.29 -4.08
N LEU A 283 -29.80 2.31 -3.83
CA LEU A 283 -29.25 2.96 -2.64
C LEU A 283 -29.57 4.46 -2.63
N GLY A 284 -29.47 5.13 -3.77
CA GLY A 284 -29.84 6.53 -3.91
C GLY A 284 -31.33 6.77 -3.64
N ASP A 285 -32.21 5.89 -4.15
CA ASP A 285 -33.65 5.91 -3.87
C ASP A 285 -33.92 5.74 -2.37
N TRP A 286 -33.26 4.76 -1.72
CA TRP A 286 -33.39 4.52 -0.30
C TRP A 286 -32.93 5.73 0.53
N LEU A 287 -31.78 6.32 0.21
CA LEU A 287 -31.27 7.51 0.90
C LEU A 287 -32.24 8.69 0.77
N ARG A 288 -32.85 8.90 -0.40
CA ARG A 288 -33.87 9.94 -0.60
C ARG A 288 -35.12 9.65 0.22
N ALA A 289 -35.65 8.43 0.15
CA ALA A 289 -36.84 8.03 0.88
C ALA A 289 -36.69 8.15 2.41
N ASN A 290 -35.46 8.04 2.92
CA ASN A 290 -35.15 8.13 4.34
C ASN A 290 -34.60 9.50 4.78
N GLY A 291 -34.61 10.51 3.89
CA GLY A 291 -34.14 11.86 4.22
C GLY A 291 -32.64 11.93 4.54
N ARG A 292 -31.83 11.06 3.94
CA ARG A 292 -30.37 10.97 4.10
C ARG A 292 -29.51 11.29 2.85
N PRO A 293 -29.94 12.06 1.82
CA PRO A 293 -29.02 12.42 0.74
C PRO A 293 -27.77 13.13 1.28
N GLY A 294 -26.59 12.55 1.05
CA GLY A 294 -25.31 13.12 1.50
C GLY A 294 -25.10 13.14 3.03
N LEU A 295 -25.97 12.49 3.81
CA LEU A 295 -25.86 12.41 5.26
C LEU A 295 -25.46 11.00 5.70
N PRO A 296 -24.65 10.87 6.76
CA PRO A 296 -24.28 9.56 7.26
C PRO A 296 -25.48 8.87 7.92
N VAL A 297 -25.55 7.55 7.76
CA VAL A 297 -26.34 6.65 8.59
C VAL A 297 -25.52 6.20 9.80
N ARG A 298 -26.18 5.59 10.77
CA ARG A 298 -25.51 5.01 11.94
C ARG A 298 -24.63 3.83 11.49
N SER A 299 -23.41 3.73 12.03
CA SER A 299 -22.57 2.55 11.78
C SER A 299 -23.29 1.27 12.24
N GLY A 300 -23.33 0.26 11.38
CA GLY A 300 -24.09 -0.98 11.55
C GLY A 300 -25.48 -0.97 10.88
N THR A 301 -25.93 0.17 10.32
CA THR A 301 -27.14 0.19 9.46
C THR A 301 -26.91 -0.69 8.23
N VAL A 302 -27.92 -1.47 7.86
CA VAL A 302 -27.93 -2.33 6.69
C VAL A 302 -29.07 -1.93 5.77
N VAL A 303 -28.78 -1.72 4.49
CA VAL A 303 -29.77 -1.33 3.49
C VAL A 303 -29.89 -2.42 2.43
N PRO A 304 -31.10 -2.95 2.16
CA PRO A 304 -31.30 -3.92 1.11
C PRO A 304 -31.40 -3.25 -0.26
N THR A 305 -30.91 -3.96 -1.27
CA THR A 305 -31.18 -3.68 -2.70
C THR A 305 -31.48 -4.99 -3.41
N SER A 306 -32.13 -4.89 -4.57
CA SER A 306 -32.27 -5.98 -5.51
C SER A 306 -30.90 -6.45 -6.00
N PRO A 307 -30.79 -7.69 -6.50
CA PRO A 307 -29.50 -8.27 -6.88
C PRO A 307 -29.01 -7.81 -8.27
N GLY A 308 -29.85 -7.11 -9.04
CA GLY A 308 -29.58 -6.81 -10.44
C GLY A 308 -29.23 -8.08 -11.24
N ALA A 309 -28.17 -8.02 -12.04
CA ALA A 309 -27.70 -9.15 -12.84
C ALA A 309 -27.23 -10.37 -12.01
N LEU A 310 -26.97 -10.20 -10.70
CA LEU A 310 -26.63 -11.34 -9.82
C LEU A 310 -27.82 -12.27 -9.55
N ALA A 311 -29.05 -11.89 -9.92
CA ALA A 311 -30.21 -12.78 -9.91
C ALA A 311 -29.95 -14.08 -10.67
N ALA A 312 -29.23 -14.02 -11.79
CA ALA A 312 -28.89 -15.18 -12.62
C ALA A 312 -27.92 -16.17 -11.92
N ARG A 313 -27.34 -15.78 -10.78
CA ARG A 313 -26.49 -16.62 -9.93
C ARG A 313 -27.23 -17.15 -8.69
N GLY A 314 -28.55 -16.96 -8.59
CA GLY A 314 -29.33 -17.36 -7.43
C GLY A 314 -29.28 -16.37 -6.27
N VAL A 315 -28.69 -15.18 -6.47
CA VAL A 315 -28.71 -14.11 -5.46
C VAL A 315 -30.06 -13.41 -5.48
N ARG A 316 -30.64 -13.19 -4.30
CA ARG A 316 -31.96 -12.56 -4.15
C ARG A 316 -31.89 -11.14 -3.59
N ARG A 317 -30.84 -10.82 -2.84
CA ARG A 317 -30.59 -9.49 -2.25
C ARG A 317 -29.09 -9.18 -2.14
N ILE A 318 -28.78 -7.90 -2.23
CA ILE A 318 -27.51 -7.34 -1.75
C ILE A 318 -27.80 -6.47 -0.53
N TYR A 319 -27.16 -6.80 0.59
CA TYR A 319 -27.25 -6.05 1.84
C TYR A 319 -26.02 -5.16 2.00
N HIS A 320 -26.24 -3.85 2.03
CA HIS A 320 -25.18 -2.85 2.16
C HIS A 320 -24.98 -2.49 3.62
N ALA A 321 -23.94 -3.04 4.24
CA ALA A 321 -23.62 -2.79 5.63
C ALA A 321 -22.73 -1.55 5.78
N ALA A 322 -23.30 -0.47 6.33
CA ALA A 322 -22.60 0.77 6.65
C ALA A 322 -21.70 0.59 7.87
N VAL A 323 -20.46 0.13 7.68
CA VAL A 323 -19.52 -0.15 8.79
C VAL A 323 -18.31 0.78 8.79
N ALA A 324 -17.98 1.37 7.64
CA ALA A 324 -16.77 2.16 7.45
C ALA A 324 -17.05 3.66 7.64
N THR A 325 -16.53 4.25 8.71
CA THR A 325 -16.62 5.70 8.92
C THR A 325 -15.42 6.36 8.25
N PRO A 326 -15.61 7.37 7.37
CA PRO A 326 -14.50 8.15 6.84
C PRO A 326 -13.66 8.72 7.99
N TYR A 327 -12.36 8.56 7.87
CA TYR A 327 -11.37 9.05 8.83
C TYR A 327 -10.16 9.51 8.04
N GLU A 328 -9.93 10.83 8.03
CA GLU A 328 -8.93 11.47 7.16
C GLU A 328 -9.15 11.04 5.69
N ASP A 329 -8.12 10.53 5.01
CA ASP A 329 -8.18 10.08 3.62
C ASP A 329 -8.52 8.56 3.49
N THR A 330 -8.95 7.92 4.58
CA THR A 330 -9.29 6.49 4.63
C THR A 330 -10.60 6.25 5.37
N TYR A 331 -10.84 5.00 5.76
CA TYR A 331 -11.94 4.62 6.64
C TYR A 331 -11.41 4.00 7.93
N ARG A 332 -12.19 4.13 8.99
CA ARG A 332 -12.04 3.40 10.24
C ARG A 332 -13.29 2.56 10.48
N VAL A 333 -13.09 1.31 10.86
CA VAL A 333 -14.17 0.41 11.27
C VAL A 333 -13.97 0.07 12.74
N GLY A 334 -14.96 0.43 13.57
CA GLY A 334 -15.03 -0.02 14.95
C GLY A 334 -15.53 -1.46 15.00
N PRO A 335 -14.93 -2.38 15.77
CA PRO A 335 -15.38 -3.78 15.83
C PRO A 335 -16.84 -3.95 16.24
N GLU A 336 -17.37 -3.06 17.08
CA GLU A 336 -18.77 -3.03 17.49
C GLU A 336 -19.74 -2.76 16.32
N SER A 337 -19.27 -2.09 15.26
CA SER A 337 -20.06 -1.88 14.05
C SER A 337 -20.22 -3.16 13.23
N ILE A 338 -19.25 -4.08 13.29
CA ILE A 338 -19.32 -5.40 12.65
C ILE A 338 -20.43 -6.22 13.32
N ALA A 339 -20.41 -6.31 14.65
CA ALA A 339 -21.43 -7.02 15.42
C ALA A 339 -22.84 -6.48 15.12
N ARG A 340 -22.99 -5.16 15.11
CA ARG A 340 -24.27 -4.52 14.81
C ARG A 340 -24.73 -4.81 13.37
N ALA A 341 -23.82 -4.71 12.40
CA ALA A 341 -24.15 -5.00 11.00
C ALA A 341 -24.60 -6.45 10.80
N VAL A 342 -23.96 -7.42 11.46
CA VAL A 342 -24.38 -8.83 11.41
C VAL A 342 -25.79 -8.98 11.98
N ALA A 343 -26.05 -8.49 13.19
CA ALA A 343 -27.37 -8.54 13.80
C ALA A 343 -28.45 -7.85 12.92
N SER A 344 -28.12 -6.68 12.33
CA SER A 344 -29.00 -5.98 11.41
C SER A 344 -29.26 -6.73 10.11
N CYS A 345 -28.28 -7.47 9.57
CA CYS A 345 -28.50 -8.33 8.40
C CYS A 345 -29.51 -9.44 8.71
N PHE A 346 -29.35 -10.13 9.84
CA PHE A 346 -30.29 -11.19 10.24
C PHE A 346 -31.68 -10.65 10.55
N ALA A 347 -31.77 -9.51 11.25
CA ALA A 347 -33.05 -8.87 11.54
C ALA A 347 -33.77 -8.46 10.25
N LEU A 348 -33.05 -7.84 9.30
CA LEU A 348 -33.60 -7.43 8.01
C LEU A 348 -34.05 -8.63 7.17
N ALA A 349 -33.28 -9.73 7.16
CA ALA A 349 -33.70 -10.96 6.49
C ALA A 349 -35.03 -11.48 7.04
N ARG A 350 -35.20 -11.56 8.37
CA ARG A 350 -36.45 -11.98 9.00
C ARG A 350 -37.62 -11.05 8.65
N GLU A 351 -37.38 -9.74 8.61
CA GLU A 351 -38.39 -8.76 8.23
C GLU A 351 -38.83 -8.91 6.77
N GLU A 352 -37.89 -9.08 5.83
CA GLU A 352 -38.20 -9.34 4.43
C GLU A 352 -38.93 -10.67 4.23
N GLU A 353 -38.55 -11.72 4.96
CA GLU A 353 -39.24 -13.02 4.94
C GLU A 353 -40.69 -12.89 5.39
N ALA A 354 -40.94 -12.17 6.49
CA ALA A 354 -42.28 -11.92 7.01
C ALA A 354 -43.14 -11.10 6.03
N ARG A 355 -42.53 -10.14 5.33
CA ARG A 355 -43.21 -9.28 4.35
C ARG A 355 -43.50 -9.99 3.02
N GLU A 356 -42.60 -10.85 2.55
CA GLU A 356 -42.67 -11.45 1.21
C GLU A 356 -43.12 -12.92 1.20
N GLY A 357 -43.21 -13.57 2.37
CA GLY A 357 -43.60 -14.97 2.49
C GLY A 357 -42.60 -15.96 1.87
N ARG A 358 -41.37 -15.52 1.57
CA ARG A 358 -40.31 -16.34 0.97
C ARG A 358 -39.07 -16.33 1.84
N ARG A 359 -38.64 -17.52 2.28
CA ARG A 359 -37.43 -17.71 3.08
C ARG A 359 -36.16 -17.27 2.33
N LEU A 360 -35.24 -16.57 3.00
CA LEU A 360 -33.91 -16.11 2.57
C LEU A 360 -32.83 -16.92 3.30
N SER A 361 -32.76 -18.21 3.01
CA SER A 361 -32.02 -19.25 3.75
C SER A 361 -30.53 -19.03 3.99
N SER A 362 -29.85 -18.17 3.22
CA SER A 362 -28.39 -18.02 3.27
C SER A 362 -27.88 -16.57 3.23
N LEU A 363 -26.86 -16.27 4.04
CA LEU A 363 -26.14 -14.99 4.06
C LEU A 363 -24.64 -15.21 3.85
N CYS A 364 -24.00 -14.40 3.00
CA CYS A 364 -22.55 -14.38 2.84
C CYS A 364 -21.92 -13.07 3.29
N PHE A 365 -21.02 -13.16 4.26
CA PHE A 365 -20.27 -12.03 4.79
C PHE A 365 -18.83 -12.01 4.24
N PRO A 366 -18.37 -10.87 3.68
CA PRO A 366 -16.94 -10.63 3.51
C PRO A 366 -16.29 -10.29 4.87
N LEU A 367 -14.96 -10.22 4.92
CA LEU A 367 -14.26 -9.65 6.08
C LEU A 367 -14.52 -8.13 6.18
N LEU A 368 -15.52 -7.76 6.99
CA LEU A 368 -15.92 -6.38 7.22
C LEU A 368 -14.78 -5.58 7.86
N GLY A 369 -14.39 -4.48 7.21
CA GLY A 369 -13.34 -3.58 7.70
C GLY A 369 -11.89 -4.05 7.53
N ALA A 370 -11.64 -5.29 7.07
CA ALA A 370 -10.29 -5.81 6.85
C ALA A 370 -9.59 -5.27 5.58
N GLY A 371 -10.30 -4.47 4.78
CA GLY A 371 -9.75 -3.77 3.62
C GLY A 371 -9.24 -2.38 3.98
N ARG A 372 -9.94 -1.34 3.49
CA ARG A 372 -9.59 0.06 3.80
C ARG A 372 -10.04 0.54 5.18
N GLY A 373 -10.74 -0.30 5.95
CA GLY A 373 -11.26 0.04 7.27
C GLY A 373 -10.25 -0.03 8.41
N GLY A 374 -9.04 -0.53 8.13
CA GLY A 374 -7.92 -0.54 9.08
C GLY A 374 -7.90 -1.68 10.09
N LEU A 375 -8.87 -2.61 10.03
CA LEU A 375 -8.84 -3.82 10.87
C LEU A 375 -7.92 -4.88 10.25
N THR A 376 -7.29 -5.69 11.09
CA THR A 376 -6.62 -6.89 10.61
C THR A 376 -7.66 -7.94 10.21
N PRO A 377 -7.35 -8.83 9.24
CA PRO A 377 -8.23 -9.95 8.89
C PRO A 377 -8.63 -10.80 10.08
N VAL A 378 -7.69 -11.06 11.00
CA VAL A 378 -7.92 -11.81 12.25
C VAL A 378 -8.99 -11.14 13.10
N VAL A 379 -8.84 -9.83 13.39
CA VAL A 379 -9.79 -9.10 14.24
C VAL A 379 -11.17 -9.07 13.59
N SER A 380 -11.26 -8.78 12.29
CA SER A 380 -12.53 -8.82 11.55
C SER A 380 -13.21 -10.19 11.64
N ALA A 381 -12.45 -11.27 11.42
CA ALA A 381 -12.96 -12.63 11.51
C ALA A 381 -13.41 -13.01 12.92
N THR A 382 -12.67 -12.61 13.97
CA THR A 382 -13.06 -12.86 15.37
C THR A 382 -14.42 -12.23 15.68
N TRP A 383 -14.63 -10.96 15.30
CA TRP A 383 -15.89 -10.26 15.55
C TRP A 383 -17.05 -10.79 14.70
N LEU A 384 -16.79 -11.15 13.44
CA LEU A 384 -17.77 -11.83 12.59
C LEU A 384 -18.20 -13.16 13.21
N ARG A 385 -17.25 -14.03 13.57
CA ARG A 385 -17.56 -15.34 14.20
C ARG A 385 -18.36 -15.17 15.48
N TRP A 386 -17.96 -14.24 16.34
CA TRP A 386 -18.69 -13.97 17.59
C TRP A 386 -20.14 -13.53 17.35
N ALA A 387 -20.37 -12.61 16.41
CA ALA A 387 -21.71 -12.11 16.10
C ALA A 387 -22.56 -13.14 15.36
N ILE A 388 -21.97 -13.89 14.44
CA ILE A 388 -22.64 -14.98 13.71
C ILE A 388 -23.09 -16.06 14.69
N ARG A 389 -22.26 -16.42 15.67
CA ARG A 389 -22.63 -17.37 16.73
C ARG A 389 -23.90 -16.94 17.46
N ASP A 390 -23.95 -15.67 17.85
CA ASP A 390 -25.07 -15.12 18.62
C ASP A 390 -26.37 -15.14 17.81
N GLU A 391 -26.31 -14.86 16.50
CA GLU A 391 -27.49 -14.97 15.63
C GLU A 391 -27.87 -16.43 15.31
N LEU A 392 -26.90 -17.33 15.11
CA LEU A 392 -27.18 -18.75 14.87
C LEU A 392 -27.75 -19.47 16.10
N ALA A 393 -27.46 -18.99 17.30
CA ALA A 393 -28.15 -19.47 18.51
C ALA A 393 -29.66 -19.15 18.50
N ARG A 394 -30.08 -18.12 17.76
CA ARG A 394 -31.48 -17.70 17.60
C ARG A 394 -32.14 -18.24 16.33
N ASP A 395 -31.35 -18.50 15.29
CA ASP A 395 -31.79 -18.96 13.97
C ASP A 395 -30.86 -20.08 13.47
N PRO A 396 -30.95 -21.29 14.07
CA PRO A 396 -29.99 -22.39 13.82
C PRO A 396 -30.08 -22.96 12.40
N ASP A 397 -31.22 -22.76 11.73
CA ASP A 397 -31.45 -23.28 10.38
C ASP A 397 -30.92 -22.32 9.29
N ARG A 398 -30.32 -21.18 9.66
CA ARG A 398 -29.74 -20.23 8.72
C ARG A 398 -28.37 -20.69 8.24
N GLN A 399 -28.16 -20.68 6.93
CA GLN A 399 -26.84 -20.96 6.38
C GLN A 399 -26.01 -19.68 6.35
N VAL A 400 -24.84 -19.72 6.97
CA VAL A 400 -23.89 -18.60 6.95
C VAL A 400 -22.67 -18.99 6.15
N HIS A 401 -22.28 -18.08 5.28
CA HIS A 401 -21.08 -18.16 4.48
C HIS A 401 -20.16 -16.99 4.84
N MET A 402 -18.86 -17.26 4.78
CA MET A 402 -17.84 -16.21 4.76
C MET A 402 -17.09 -16.26 3.45
N VAL A 403 -16.63 -15.12 2.96
CA VAL A 403 -15.83 -15.04 1.74
C VAL A 403 -14.55 -14.25 1.96
N VAL A 404 -13.45 -14.81 1.47
CA VAL A 404 -12.13 -14.19 1.41
C VAL A 404 -11.58 -14.31 -0.02
N ARG A 405 -10.74 -13.37 -0.43
CA ARG A 405 -10.29 -13.28 -1.82
C ARG A 405 -9.27 -14.37 -2.20
N ASP A 406 -8.40 -14.75 -1.26
CA ASP A 406 -7.26 -15.60 -1.52
C ASP A 406 -6.91 -16.47 -0.30
N ARG A 407 -6.02 -17.44 -0.52
CA ARG A 407 -5.62 -18.40 0.51
C ARG A 407 -4.80 -17.78 1.62
N GLU A 408 -4.12 -16.65 1.38
CA GLU A 408 -3.38 -15.94 2.42
C GLU A 408 -4.36 -15.40 3.47
N MET A 409 -5.45 -14.77 3.03
CA MET A 409 -6.52 -14.33 3.91
C MET A 409 -7.21 -15.52 4.61
N ALA A 410 -7.43 -16.63 3.91
CA ALA A 410 -8.00 -17.84 4.50
C ALA A 410 -7.13 -18.42 5.63
N ARG A 411 -5.80 -18.45 5.45
CA ARG A 411 -4.83 -18.84 6.48
C ARG A 411 -4.82 -17.84 7.64
N ALA A 412 -4.84 -16.54 7.33
CA ALA A 412 -4.83 -15.49 8.35
C ALA A 412 -6.05 -15.59 9.29
N VAL A 413 -7.20 -16.04 8.79
CA VAL A 413 -8.41 -16.23 9.62
C VAL A 413 -8.51 -17.62 10.25
N GLY A 414 -7.46 -18.44 10.16
CA GLY A 414 -7.37 -19.77 10.77
C GLY A 414 -8.32 -20.80 10.16
N ALA A 415 -8.61 -20.70 8.86
CA ALA A 415 -9.51 -21.61 8.16
C ALA A 415 -8.81 -22.55 7.18
N LEU A 416 -7.52 -22.32 6.91
CA LEU A 416 -6.56 -23.19 6.24
C LEU A 416 -5.28 -23.19 7.07
#